data_AF-A0A4Q7MFJ3-F1
#
_entry.id   AF-A0A4Q7MFJ3-F1
#
_cell.length_a   1.000
_cell.length_b   1.000
_cell.length_c   1.000
_cell.angle_alpha   90.00
_cell.angle_beta   90.00
_cell.angle_gamma   90.00
#
_symmetry.space_group_name_H-M   'P 1'
#
loop_
_entity.id
_entity.type
_entity.pdbx_description
1 polymer ?
#
loop_
_entity_poly.entity_id
_entity_poly.type
_entity_poly.pdbx_seq_one_letter_code
_entity_poly.pdbx_strand_id
1 'polypeptide(L)'
;MRNILLVVLISLLIAEQGLAQGRRSSRDSIGVIPWRNAIKQAPVLTGRSEPRNIVPHEQPLCFPTEFDLKINIPGKIVEQAMFINANTGVIGYLPPHSDGLVNFLFPELADFSFWVMGLKGNMYHYSTRKGKNNIIEKWVSTGNTETHQYQMTGSHFTGEADLQRKNVTAPYCNGSLTAMAYRFSNAPNMTWYLYGDRFPEKLHPRKFLGNFGVGYLQTDEGLYIITEFRTSSYTCRVTDIQVTNTCLHTTEFKLMENEFIQKQTEAVQKQKQKLERDAAGVSGNCSNEQSALIGFKQELARKREEALRQAKTGNTYQDVNVQRSLQAMMDPLTTVQEGILSTKLSICRAMHSNSSKREEKLNCLTNQLSELTQLEVQMKALDARYVNEPGKAYAEKSKLYLQKKPMKCG
;
A
#
# COMPACT_ATOMS: atom_id res chain seq x y z
N MET A 1 -59.05 -39.45 6.00
CA MET A 1 -58.04 -38.36 5.92
C MET A 1 -56.82 -38.94 5.21
N ARG A 2 -56.78 -38.89 3.88
CA ARG A 2 -56.20 -37.83 3.02
C ARG A 2 -54.64 -37.78 3.07
N ASN A 3 -54.07 -38.29 1.97
CA ASN A 3 -52.86 -37.86 1.27
C ASN A 3 -51.50 -37.93 2.01
N ILE A 4 -50.79 -39.05 1.85
CA ILE A 4 -49.33 -39.04 1.69
C ILE A 4 -49.03 -39.89 0.44
N LEU A 5 -49.04 -39.22 -0.70
CA LEU A 5 -48.67 -39.68 -2.02
C LEU A 5 -47.66 -38.64 -2.54
N LEU A 6 -46.62 -39.09 -3.24
CA LEU A 6 -45.46 -38.32 -3.75
C LEU A 6 -44.26 -38.13 -2.83
N VAL A 7 -43.63 -39.23 -2.43
CA VAL A 7 -42.16 -39.36 -2.50
C VAL A 7 -41.88 -40.82 -2.88
N VAL A 8 -40.95 -41.06 -3.80
CA VAL A 8 -40.40 -42.38 -4.16
C VAL A 8 -41.25 -43.22 -5.13
N LEU A 9 -41.25 -42.90 -6.43
CA LEU A 9 -41.25 -43.91 -7.53
C LEU A 9 -41.22 -43.26 -8.93
N ILE A 10 -40.15 -42.54 -9.29
CA ILE A 10 -39.72 -42.44 -10.70
C ILE A 10 -38.20 -42.54 -10.71
N SER A 11 -37.76 -43.79 -10.73
CA SER A 11 -36.40 -44.22 -11.01
C SER A 11 -36.25 -44.37 -12.53
N LEU A 12 -35.12 -43.90 -13.05
CA LEU A 12 -34.34 -44.51 -14.13
C LEU A 12 -35.05 -44.91 -15.44
N LEU A 13 -34.73 -44.16 -16.51
CA LEU A 13 -34.52 -44.55 -17.93
C LEU A 13 -34.60 -43.23 -18.71
N ILE A 14 -33.51 -42.61 -19.13
CA ILE A 14 -32.77 -42.92 -20.36
C ILE A 14 -31.33 -42.40 -20.21
N ALA A 15 -30.37 -43.29 -20.44
CA ALA A 15 -28.99 -42.94 -20.71
C ALA A 15 -28.82 -42.54 -22.18
N GLU A 16 -27.79 -41.75 -22.44
CA GLU A 16 -27.21 -41.39 -23.74
C GLU A 16 -28.01 -40.42 -24.62
N GLN A 17 -27.54 -39.17 -24.64
CA GLN A 17 -26.99 -38.54 -25.85
C GLN A 17 -26.32 -37.20 -25.52
N GLY A 18 -25.10 -37.03 -26.03
CA GLY A 18 -24.62 -35.71 -26.43
C GLY A 18 -23.72 -34.98 -25.42
N LEU A 19 -22.41 -35.14 -25.62
CA LEU A 19 -21.43 -34.07 -25.46
C LEU A 19 -21.99 -32.75 -26.02
N ALA A 20 -22.54 -31.91 -25.16
CA ALA A 20 -22.74 -30.49 -25.42
C ALA A 20 -21.79 -29.73 -24.49
N GLN A 21 -20.50 -29.72 -24.87
CA GLN A 21 -19.71 -28.51 -24.67
C GLN A 21 -20.57 -27.36 -25.17
N GLY A 22 -21.00 -26.50 -24.25
CA GLY A 22 -21.59 -25.23 -24.58
C GLY A 22 -20.56 -24.42 -25.36
N ARG A 23 -20.52 -24.65 -26.69
CA ARG A 23 -20.11 -23.64 -27.66
C ARG A 23 -20.97 -22.44 -27.32
N ARG A 24 -20.37 -21.45 -26.65
CA ARG A 24 -20.82 -20.06 -26.69
C ARG A 24 -20.86 -19.71 -28.17
N SER A 25 -22.03 -19.94 -28.74
CA SER A 25 -22.42 -19.50 -30.06
C SER A 25 -22.12 -18.01 -30.14
N SER A 26 -21.38 -17.68 -31.20
CA SER A 26 -21.11 -16.35 -31.73
C SER A 26 -22.18 -15.33 -31.36
N ARG A 27 -21.92 -14.52 -30.33
CA ARG A 27 -22.53 -13.20 -30.20
C ARG A 27 -21.76 -12.26 -31.13
N ASP A 28 -22.27 -12.20 -32.35
CA ASP A 28 -22.40 -11.03 -33.21
C ASP A 28 -21.36 -9.90 -33.09
N SER A 29 -20.62 -9.77 -34.18
CA SER A 29 -19.69 -8.71 -34.57
C SER A 29 -20.20 -7.26 -34.44
N ILE A 30 -21.50 -7.06 -34.17
CA ILE A 30 -22.14 -5.74 -34.03
C ILE A 30 -21.81 -5.08 -32.67
N GLY A 31 -21.59 -5.87 -31.61
CA GLY A 31 -21.21 -5.34 -30.28
C GLY A 31 -19.71 -5.05 -30.12
N VAL A 32 -18.86 -5.61 -30.99
CA VAL A 32 -17.40 -5.57 -30.86
C VAL A 32 -16.82 -4.20 -31.24
N ILE A 33 -17.38 -3.53 -32.26
CA ILE A 33 -16.89 -2.24 -32.75
C ILE A 33 -17.13 -1.11 -31.72
N PRO A 34 -18.33 -0.95 -31.13
CA PRO A 34 -18.56 0.03 -30.07
C PRO A 34 -17.67 -0.21 -28.84
N TRP A 35 -17.51 -1.47 -28.43
CA TRP A 35 -16.64 -1.84 -27.29
C TRP A 35 -15.18 -1.50 -27.55
N ARG A 36 -14.63 -1.86 -28.72
CA ARG A 36 -13.22 -1.54 -29.08
C ARG A 36 -12.97 -0.03 -29.07
N ASN A 37 -13.92 0.76 -29.55
CA ASN A 37 -13.79 2.22 -29.55
C ASN A 37 -13.88 2.81 -28.14
N ALA A 38 -14.71 2.24 -27.26
CA ALA A 38 -14.85 2.69 -25.88
C ALA A 38 -13.58 2.42 -25.07
N ILE A 39 -13.00 1.21 -25.17
CA ILE A 39 -11.82 0.85 -24.37
C ILE A 39 -10.54 1.52 -24.85
N LYS A 40 -10.50 2.12 -26.05
CA LYS A 40 -9.32 2.79 -26.63
C LYS A 40 -9.20 4.26 -26.24
N GLN A 41 -9.99 4.75 -25.30
CA GLN A 41 -9.98 6.16 -24.91
C GLN A 41 -9.43 6.34 -23.51
N ALA A 42 -8.45 7.25 -23.39
CA ALA A 42 -7.98 7.78 -22.11
C ALA A 42 -7.77 9.28 -22.22
N PRO A 43 -8.85 10.09 -22.21
CA PRO A 43 -8.79 11.54 -22.37
C PRO A 43 -7.79 12.22 -21.43
N VAL A 44 -7.64 11.71 -20.20
CA VAL A 44 -6.74 12.29 -19.20
C VAL A 44 -5.26 12.20 -19.60
N LEU A 45 -4.87 11.16 -20.32
CA LEU A 45 -3.49 10.99 -20.77
C LEU A 45 -3.17 11.88 -21.98
N THR A 46 -4.17 12.10 -22.83
CA THR A 46 -4.06 12.95 -24.03
C THR A 46 -4.26 14.44 -23.76
N GLY A 47 -4.63 14.83 -22.54
CA GLY A 47 -4.90 16.22 -22.18
C GLY A 47 -6.29 16.73 -22.61
N ARG A 48 -7.19 15.82 -23.00
CA ARG A 48 -8.60 16.15 -23.32
C ARG A 48 -9.47 16.26 -22.08
N SER A 49 -8.96 15.85 -20.92
CA SER A 49 -9.59 16.00 -19.61
C SER A 49 -8.52 16.16 -18.53
N GLU A 50 -8.94 16.64 -17.36
CA GLU A 50 -8.05 16.94 -16.24
C GLU A 50 -8.02 15.80 -15.20
N PRO A 51 -6.85 15.50 -14.62
CA PRO A 51 -6.76 14.58 -13.48
C PRO A 51 -7.58 15.06 -12.28
N ARG A 52 -8.41 14.18 -11.74
CA ARG A 52 -9.23 14.46 -10.54
C ARG A 52 -8.42 14.26 -9.27
N ASN A 53 -8.56 15.19 -8.32
CA ASN A 53 -8.15 14.94 -6.94
C ASN A 53 -9.25 14.11 -6.25
N ILE A 54 -8.89 12.98 -5.66
CA ILE A 54 -9.84 12.13 -4.93
C ILE A 54 -10.01 12.74 -3.54
N VAL A 55 -11.27 12.94 -3.16
CA VAL A 55 -11.65 13.37 -1.82
C VAL A 55 -12.45 12.24 -1.18
N PRO A 56 -12.08 11.77 0.02
CA PRO A 56 -12.61 10.52 0.57
C PRO A 56 -14.11 10.51 0.89
N HIS A 57 -14.80 11.66 0.93
CA HIS A 57 -16.20 11.74 1.36
C HIS A 57 -17.14 12.56 0.46
N GLU A 58 -16.69 13.03 -0.71
CA GLU A 58 -17.49 14.03 -1.45
C GLU A 58 -18.42 13.44 -2.49
N GLN A 59 -18.00 12.40 -3.22
CA GLN A 59 -18.76 11.89 -4.36
C GLN A 59 -18.43 10.42 -4.62
N PRO A 60 -19.37 9.65 -5.21
CA PRO A 60 -19.09 8.29 -5.63
C PRO A 60 -17.90 8.24 -6.60
N LEU A 61 -17.10 7.19 -6.46
CA LEU A 61 -16.00 6.87 -7.35
C LEU A 61 -16.50 5.87 -8.38
N CYS A 62 -16.79 6.37 -9.57
CA CYS A 62 -17.30 5.56 -10.68
C CYS A 62 -16.20 5.21 -11.67
N PHE A 63 -16.22 3.97 -12.12
CA PHE A 63 -15.24 3.37 -13.01
C PHE A 63 -15.97 2.83 -14.25
N PRO A 64 -15.82 3.50 -15.41
CA PRO A 64 -16.43 3.06 -16.66
C PRO A 64 -15.80 1.81 -17.26
N THR A 65 -14.65 1.37 -16.74
CA THR A 65 -13.89 0.28 -17.33
C THR A 65 -13.29 -0.60 -16.24
N GLU A 66 -13.36 -1.91 -16.45
CA GLU A 66 -12.84 -2.94 -15.56
C GLU A 66 -11.91 -3.87 -16.35
N PHE A 67 -10.76 -4.17 -15.76
CA PHE A 67 -9.73 -5.05 -16.28
C PHE A 67 -9.63 -6.25 -15.35
N ASP A 68 -9.91 -7.43 -15.88
CA ASP A 68 -9.72 -8.68 -15.15
C ASP A 68 -8.27 -9.11 -15.31
N LEU A 69 -7.57 -9.26 -14.20
CA LEU A 69 -6.15 -9.53 -14.18
C LEU A 69 -5.88 -10.94 -13.67
N LYS A 70 -5.02 -11.66 -14.38
CA LYS A 70 -4.36 -12.87 -13.90
C LYS A 70 -2.90 -12.58 -13.63
N ILE A 71 -2.51 -12.68 -12.36
CA ILE A 71 -1.16 -12.38 -11.88
C ILE A 71 -0.48 -13.69 -11.50
N ASN A 72 0.71 -13.91 -12.05
CA ASN A 72 1.56 -15.04 -11.74
C ASN A 72 2.84 -14.54 -11.08
N ILE A 73 3.09 -15.00 -9.86
CA ILE A 73 4.30 -14.78 -9.07
C ILE A 73 4.88 -16.13 -8.63
N PRO A 74 6.14 -16.22 -8.18
CA PRO A 74 6.75 -17.51 -7.87
C PRO A 74 5.92 -18.26 -6.82
N GLY A 75 5.45 -19.46 -7.20
CA GLY A 75 4.64 -20.33 -6.34
C GLY A 75 3.17 -19.92 -6.15
N LYS A 76 2.68 -18.87 -6.82
CA LYS A 76 1.29 -18.40 -6.64
C LYS A 76 0.70 -17.80 -7.90
N ILE A 77 -0.52 -18.22 -8.23
CA ILE A 77 -1.38 -17.57 -9.23
C ILE A 77 -2.55 -16.93 -8.49
N VAL A 78 -2.85 -15.69 -8.82
CA VAL A 78 -3.97 -14.94 -8.23
C VAL A 78 -4.71 -14.17 -9.33
N GLU A 79 -5.98 -13.90 -9.07
CA GLU A 79 -6.85 -13.09 -9.92
C GLU A 79 -7.27 -11.82 -9.18
N GLN A 80 -7.49 -10.74 -9.93
CA GLN A 80 -7.74 -9.42 -9.37
C GLN A 80 -8.51 -8.55 -10.38
N ALA A 81 -9.48 -7.76 -9.90
CA ALA A 81 -10.13 -6.74 -10.71
C ALA A 81 -9.45 -5.37 -10.52
N MET A 82 -9.14 -4.71 -11.63
CA MET A 82 -8.68 -3.32 -11.67
C MET A 82 -9.71 -2.47 -12.41
N PHE A 83 -10.19 -1.43 -11.74
CA PHE A 83 -11.18 -0.49 -12.22
C PHE A 83 -10.51 0.80 -12.65
N ILE A 84 -10.83 1.32 -13.84
CA ILE A 84 -10.19 2.50 -14.40
C ILE A 84 -11.24 3.52 -14.82
N ASN A 85 -11.05 4.76 -14.36
CA ASN A 85 -11.69 5.94 -14.92
C ASN A 85 -10.67 6.73 -15.75
N ALA A 86 -10.65 6.44 -17.05
CA ALA A 86 -9.71 7.01 -18.00
C ALA A 86 -10.01 8.49 -18.35
N ASN A 87 -11.19 8.99 -17.96
CA ASN A 87 -11.55 10.41 -18.08
C ASN A 87 -10.95 11.23 -16.95
N THR A 88 -10.89 10.70 -15.73
CA THR A 88 -10.41 11.45 -14.56
C THR A 88 -9.04 11.02 -14.07
N GLY A 89 -8.46 9.96 -14.65
CA GLY A 89 -7.17 9.42 -14.24
C GLY A 89 -7.20 8.79 -12.85
N VAL A 90 -8.26 8.05 -12.55
CA VAL A 90 -8.43 7.35 -11.27
C VAL A 90 -8.45 5.85 -11.51
N ILE A 91 -7.71 5.11 -10.70
CA ILE A 91 -7.64 3.64 -10.73
C ILE A 91 -8.09 3.15 -9.36
N GLY A 92 -8.90 2.10 -9.34
CA GLY A 92 -9.22 1.35 -8.16
C GLY A 92 -8.90 -0.13 -8.34
N TYR A 93 -8.60 -0.86 -7.28
CA TYR A 93 -8.41 -2.31 -7.36
C TYR A 93 -8.76 -3.01 -6.05
N LEU A 94 -9.29 -4.21 -6.18
CA LEU A 94 -9.52 -5.15 -5.06
C LEU A 94 -8.24 -5.94 -4.76
N PRO A 95 -8.03 -6.50 -3.56
CA PRO A 95 -6.92 -7.42 -3.30
C PRO A 95 -6.90 -8.61 -4.25
N PRO A 96 -5.72 -9.21 -4.49
CA PRO A 96 -5.62 -10.44 -5.28
C PRO A 96 -6.16 -11.66 -4.51
N HIS A 97 -6.94 -12.50 -5.19
CA HIS A 97 -7.54 -13.73 -4.64
C HIS A 97 -7.02 -14.98 -5.37
N SER A 98 -6.77 -16.08 -4.64
CA SER A 98 -6.37 -17.37 -5.22
C SER A 98 -7.54 -18.17 -5.78
N ASP A 99 -8.74 -17.93 -5.25
CA ASP A 99 -9.90 -18.79 -5.43
C ASP A 99 -10.80 -18.33 -6.60
N GLY A 100 -10.29 -17.39 -7.40
CA GLY A 100 -10.96 -16.80 -8.54
C GLY A 100 -11.06 -15.28 -8.45
N LEU A 101 -11.51 -14.68 -9.55
CA LEU A 101 -11.75 -13.25 -9.67
C LEU A 101 -12.88 -12.78 -8.74
N VAL A 102 -12.58 -11.77 -7.93
CA VAL A 102 -13.57 -10.98 -7.20
C VAL A 102 -13.59 -9.59 -7.83
N ASN A 103 -14.76 -9.17 -8.35
CA ASN A 103 -14.94 -7.92 -9.06
C ASN A 103 -16.15 -7.09 -8.59
N PHE A 104 -16.66 -7.37 -7.39
CA PHE A 104 -17.80 -6.64 -6.82
C PHE A 104 -17.33 -5.61 -5.80
N LEU A 105 -17.80 -4.36 -5.95
CA LEU A 105 -17.57 -3.30 -4.96
C LEU A 105 -18.70 -3.27 -3.93
N PHE A 106 -18.71 -4.25 -3.01
CA PHE A 106 -19.72 -4.37 -1.95
C PHE A 106 -19.15 -3.98 -0.58
N PRO A 107 -19.29 -2.72 -0.15
CA PRO A 107 -18.86 -2.28 1.17
C PRO A 107 -19.76 -2.80 2.31
N GLU A 108 -20.75 -3.64 2.01
CA GLU A 108 -21.56 -4.38 2.98
C GLU A 108 -20.91 -5.69 3.42
N LEU A 109 -19.79 -6.10 2.82
CA LEU A 109 -19.01 -7.24 3.28
C LEU A 109 -18.17 -6.83 4.49
N ALA A 110 -17.88 -7.76 5.40
CA ALA A 110 -17.14 -7.46 6.62
C ALA A 110 -15.63 -7.26 6.38
N ASP A 111 -15.12 -7.74 5.25
CA ASP A 111 -13.72 -7.80 4.83
C ASP A 111 -13.50 -7.09 3.49
N PHE A 112 -14.41 -6.19 3.10
CA PHE A 112 -14.22 -5.33 1.93
C PHE A 112 -12.94 -4.52 2.06
N SER A 113 -12.18 -4.47 0.97
CA SER A 113 -10.89 -3.81 0.89
C SER A 113 -10.70 -3.35 -0.55
N PHE A 114 -10.51 -2.05 -0.75
CA PHE A 114 -10.45 -1.45 -2.06
C PHE A 114 -9.52 -0.25 -2.05
N TRP A 115 -8.50 -0.31 -2.90
CA TRP A 115 -7.51 0.73 -3.03
C TRP A 115 -7.87 1.65 -4.18
N VAL A 116 -7.70 2.95 -4.00
CA VAL A 116 -7.94 3.94 -5.04
C VAL A 116 -6.74 4.87 -5.14
N MET A 117 -6.27 5.12 -6.36
CA MET A 117 -5.18 6.04 -6.67
C MET A 117 -5.57 6.99 -7.81
N GLY A 118 -5.13 8.23 -7.73
CA GLY A 118 -5.27 9.22 -8.79
C GLY A 118 -3.93 9.55 -9.44
N LEU A 119 -3.95 10.01 -10.69
CA LEU A 119 -2.75 10.53 -11.39
C LEU A 119 -2.10 11.73 -10.69
N LYS A 120 -2.82 12.41 -9.78
CA LYS A 120 -2.27 13.47 -8.92
C LYS A 120 -1.44 12.93 -7.73
N GLY A 121 -1.26 11.61 -7.64
CA GLY A 121 -0.43 10.95 -6.62
C GLY A 121 -1.14 10.69 -5.28
N ASN A 122 -2.41 11.05 -5.17
CA ASN A 122 -3.22 10.81 -3.99
C ASN A 122 -3.78 9.39 -3.99
N MET A 123 -3.67 8.71 -2.84
CA MET A 123 -4.11 7.34 -2.62
C MET A 123 -4.97 7.22 -1.36
N TYR A 124 -5.96 6.36 -1.44
CA TYR A 124 -6.86 6.02 -0.34
C TYR A 124 -7.14 4.52 -0.31
N HIS A 125 -7.26 3.97 0.89
CA HIS A 125 -7.70 2.59 1.09
C HIS A 125 -9.07 2.59 1.79
N TYR A 126 -10.09 2.17 1.06
CA TYR A 126 -11.44 1.96 1.58
C TYR A 126 -11.53 0.53 2.09
N SER A 127 -11.90 0.37 3.35
CA SER A 127 -12.01 -0.94 3.97
C SER A 127 -13.20 -1.01 4.90
N THR A 128 -13.61 -2.22 5.21
CA THR A 128 -14.58 -2.49 6.24
C THR A 128 -14.02 -3.43 7.28
N ARG A 129 -14.57 -3.34 8.49
CA ARG A 129 -14.34 -4.34 9.51
C ARG A 129 -15.59 -4.58 10.30
N LYS A 130 -15.68 -5.79 10.87
CA LYS A 130 -16.73 -6.12 11.83
C LYS A 130 -16.46 -5.40 13.16
N GLY A 131 -17.29 -4.40 13.46
CA GLY A 131 -17.24 -3.63 14.70
C GLY A 131 -17.98 -4.31 15.86
N LYS A 132 -18.21 -3.54 16.92
CA LYS A 132 -19.02 -4.00 18.07
C LYS A 132 -20.45 -4.30 17.62
N ASN A 133 -21.07 -5.31 18.23
CA ASN A 133 -22.45 -5.73 17.95
C ASN A 133 -22.72 -6.17 16.49
N ASN A 134 -21.69 -6.71 15.80
CA ASN A 134 -21.78 -7.13 14.39
C ASN A 134 -22.10 -5.99 13.39
N ILE A 135 -21.97 -4.72 13.80
CA ILE A 135 -22.15 -3.58 12.89
C ILE A 135 -20.90 -3.46 12.01
N ILE A 136 -21.10 -3.32 10.71
CA ILE A 136 -20.01 -3.11 9.75
C ILE A 136 -19.55 -1.66 9.83
N GLU A 137 -18.30 -1.46 10.20
CA GLU A 137 -17.68 -0.14 10.20
C GLU A 137 -16.96 0.07 8.87
N LYS A 138 -17.29 1.17 8.18
CA LYS A 138 -16.69 1.57 6.90
C LYS A 138 -15.61 2.61 7.16
N TRP A 139 -14.36 2.33 6.78
CA TRP A 139 -13.18 3.15 7.04
C TRP A 139 -12.45 3.51 5.75
N VAL A 140 -11.97 4.74 5.67
CA VAL A 140 -11.03 5.16 4.64
C VAL A 140 -9.74 5.62 5.31
N SER A 141 -8.61 5.06 4.88
CA SER A 141 -7.29 5.47 5.32
C SER A 141 -6.54 6.17 4.18
N THR A 142 -5.62 7.02 4.58
CA THR A 142 -4.60 7.65 3.75
C THR A 142 -3.23 7.07 4.11
N GLY A 143 -2.17 7.52 3.43
CA GLY A 143 -0.79 7.18 3.78
C GLY A 143 -0.35 7.61 5.18
N ASN A 144 -1.16 8.40 5.89
CA ASN A 144 -0.89 8.77 7.28
C ASN A 144 -1.15 7.64 8.28
N THR A 145 -2.09 6.74 7.99
CA THR A 145 -2.45 5.61 8.88
C THR A 145 -2.16 4.23 8.30
N GLU A 146 -1.77 4.16 7.03
CA GLU A 146 -1.32 2.92 6.42
C GLU A 146 0.01 2.45 7.04
N THR A 147 -0.01 1.26 7.64
CA THR A 147 1.18 0.60 8.20
C THR A 147 2.09 0.00 7.13
N HIS A 148 1.56 -0.19 5.93
CA HIS A 148 2.29 -0.66 4.76
C HIS A 148 2.13 0.39 3.67
N GLN A 149 3.17 1.20 3.44
CA GLN A 149 3.15 2.13 2.33
C GLN A 149 2.99 1.34 1.05
N TYR A 150 1.90 1.60 0.34
CA TYR A 150 1.76 1.08 -1.01
C TYR A 150 2.88 1.63 -1.87
N GLN A 151 3.73 0.73 -2.37
CA GLN A 151 4.62 1.04 -3.47
C GLN A 151 3.83 0.70 -4.74
N MET A 152 3.51 1.72 -5.55
CA MET A 152 3.21 1.44 -6.96
C MET A 152 4.38 0.57 -7.44
N THR A 153 4.07 -0.60 -8.00
CA THR A 153 5.04 -1.37 -8.77
C THR A 153 5.31 -0.57 -10.04
N GLY A 154 6.07 0.52 -9.87
CA GLY A 154 6.65 1.32 -10.90
C GLY A 154 7.66 0.44 -11.61
N SER A 155 7.15 -0.35 -12.56
CA SER A 155 7.94 -0.57 -13.76
C SER A 155 8.30 0.83 -14.25
N HIS A 156 9.54 1.09 -14.63
CA HIS A 156 9.94 2.40 -15.13
C HIS A 156 9.19 2.69 -16.44
N PHE A 157 7.93 3.17 -16.34
CA PHE A 157 7.07 3.45 -17.49
C PHE A 157 7.40 4.78 -18.15
N THR A 158 8.23 5.58 -17.49
CA THR A 158 8.71 6.87 -17.96
C THR A 158 10.23 6.86 -17.78
N GLY A 159 10.94 7.01 -18.90
CA GLY A 159 12.39 7.00 -18.98
C GLY A 159 12.80 7.31 -20.41
N GLU A 160 14.06 7.69 -20.62
CA GLU A 160 14.55 8.09 -21.95
C GLU A 160 14.65 6.93 -22.96
N ALA A 161 14.36 5.70 -22.54
CA ALA A 161 14.53 4.52 -23.38
C ALA A 161 13.29 4.23 -24.23
N ASP A 162 13.51 3.94 -25.51
CA ASP A 162 12.45 3.52 -26.42
C ASP A 162 12.12 2.03 -26.29
N LEU A 163 10.84 1.70 -26.42
CA LEU A 163 10.34 0.35 -26.60
C LEU A 163 10.55 -0.10 -28.05
N GLN A 164 11.21 -1.25 -28.23
CA GLN A 164 11.49 -1.86 -29.54
C GLN A 164 10.53 -3.02 -29.81
N ARG A 165 9.88 -3.01 -30.98
CA ARG A 165 8.98 -4.09 -31.44
C ARG A 165 9.73 -5.42 -31.59
N LYS A 166 9.08 -6.54 -31.22
CA LYS A 166 9.67 -7.90 -31.28
C LYS A 166 9.02 -8.84 -32.28
N ASN A 167 8.13 -8.35 -33.15
CA ASN A 167 7.43 -9.15 -34.18
C ASN A 167 6.77 -10.43 -33.63
N VAL A 168 6.32 -10.40 -32.38
CA VAL A 168 5.60 -11.47 -31.71
C VAL A 168 4.27 -10.92 -31.27
N THR A 169 3.18 -11.57 -31.65
CA THR A 169 1.83 -11.19 -31.24
C THR A 169 1.23 -12.22 -30.31
N ALA A 170 0.29 -11.80 -29.46
CA ALA A 170 -0.50 -12.70 -28.64
C ALA A 170 -1.97 -12.26 -28.61
N PRO A 171 -2.93 -13.22 -28.59
CA PRO A 171 -4.34 -12.93 -28.42
C PRO A 171 -4.69 -12.71 -26.94
N TYR A 172 -5.61 -11.77 -26.68
CA TYR A 172 -6.15 -11.41 -25.36
C TYR A 172 -7.67 -11.24 -25.43
N CYS A 173 -8.35 -11.26 -24.28
CA CYS A 173 -9.81 -11.09 -24.18
C CYS A 173 -10.57 -12.06 -25.12
N ASN A 174 -10.29 -13.35 -25.00
CA ASN A 174 -10.84 -14.41 -25.85
C ASN A 174 -10.62 -14.21 -27.37
N GLY A 175 -9.49 -13.60 -27.75
CA GLY A 175 -9.14 -13.32 -29.15
C GLY A 175 -9.69 -12.00 -29.68
N SER A 176 -10.44 -11.25 -28.86
CA SER A 176 -10.99 -9.95 -29.23
C SER A 176 -9.91 -8.89 -29.43
N LEU A 177 -8.73 -9.07 -28.81
CA LEU A 177 -7.57 -8.20 -28.93
C LEU A 177 -6.35 -8.99 -29.39
N THR A 178 -5.56 -8.39 -30.28
CA THR A 178 -4.25 -8.91 -30.67
C THR A 178 -3.20 -7.85 -30.33
N ALA A 179 -2.31 -8.17 -29.40
CA ALA A 179 -1.28 -7.25 -28.93
C ALA A 179 0.10 -7.67 -29.44
N MET A 180 0.94 -6.67 -29.70
CA MET A 180 2.31 -6.82 -30.19
C MET A 180 3.30 -6.70 -29.04
N ALA A 181 4.33 -7.56 -29.03
CA ALA A 181 5.38 -7.53 -28.04
C ALA A 181 6.39 -6.38 -28.29
N TYR A 182 6.70 -5.66 -27.23
CA TYR A 182 7.70 -4.61 -27.15
C TYR A 182 8.65 -4.85 -25.96
N ARG A 183 9.91 -4.41 -26.08
CA ARG A 183 10.91 -4.46 -24.99
C ARG A 183 11.81 -3.23 -25.03
N PHE A 184 12.27 -2.77 -23.88
CA PHE A 184 13.39 -1.83 -23.85
C PHE A 184 14.69 -2.54 -24.22
N SER A 185 15.61 -1.82 -24.85
CA SER A 185 16.94 -2.34 -25.19
C SER A 185 17.77 -2.66 -23.93
N ASN A 186 17.63 -1.85 -22.88
CA ASN A 186 18.33 -2.00 -21.60
C ASN A 186 17.65 -2.96 -20.61
N ALA A 187 16.45 -3.48 -20.91
CA ALA A 187 15.71 -4.41 -20.06
C ALA A 187 15.12 -5.57 -20.88
N PRO A 188 15.97 -6.45 -21.45
CA PRO A 188 15.52 -7.50 -22.38
C PRO A 188 14.65 -8.59 -21.72
N ASN A 189 14.71 -8.70 -20.39
CA ASN A 189 13.88 -9.62 -19.61
C ASN A 189 12.46 -9.07 -19.36
N MET A 190 12.17 -7.81 -19.69
CA MET A 190 10.85 -7.20 -19.55
C MET A 190 10.16 -7.12 -20.92
N THR A 191 9.01 -7.78 -21.06
CA THR A 191 8.20 -7.77 -22.29
C THR A 191 6.82 -7.19 -22.02
N TRP A 192 6.44 -6.22 -22.85
CA TRP A 192 5.13 -5.57 -22.79
C TRP A 192 4.36 -5.95 -24.05
N TYR A 193 3.13 -6.42 -23.89
CA TYR A 193 2.23 -6.68 -25.00
C TYR A 193 1.28 -5.50 -25.13
N LEU A 194 1.41 -4.76 -26.23
CA LEU A 194 0.65 -3.53 -26.49
C LEU A 194 -0.43 -3.77 -27.53
N TYR A 195 -1.66 -3.40 -27.22
CA TYR A 195 -2.78 -3.31 -28.14
C TYR A 195 -2.97 -1.85 -28.59
N GLY A 196 -3.14 -1.63 -29.89
CA GLY A 196 -3.35 -0.31 -30.49
C GLY A 196 -3.73 -0.43 -31.96
N ASP A 197 -3.91 0.70 -32.64
CA ASP A 197 -4.31 0.73 -34.06
C ASP A 197 -3.16 0.41 -35.02
N ARG A 198 -1.92 0.69 -34.60
CA ARG A 198 -0.70 0.49 -35.38
C ARG A 198 0.45 0.05 -34.49
N PHE A 199 1.40 -0.69 -35.04
CA PHE A 199 2.55 -1.23 -34.31
C PHE A 199 3.87 -0.73 -34.92
N PRO A 200 4.28 0.52 -34.64
CA PRO A 200 5.53 1.07 -35.13
C PRO A 200 6.73 0.31 -34.55
N GLU A 201 7.89 0.42 -35.20
CA GLU A 201 9.11 -0.30 -34.77
C GLU A 201 9.61 0.17 -33.41
N LYS A 202 9.44 1.46 -33.13
CA LYS A 202 9.83 2.12 -31.89
C LYS A 202 8.62 2.87 -31.31
N LEU A 203 8.57 2.91 -29.98
CA LEU A 203 7.59 3.67 -29.22
C LEU A 203 8.30 4.36 -28.07
N HIS A 204 8.03 5.65 -27.87
CA HIS A 204 8.53 6.40 -26.73
C HIS A 204 7.42 6.58 -25.67
N PRO A 205 7.48 5.90 -24.51
CA PRO A 205 6.51 6.06 -23.42
C PRO A 205 6.48 7.49 -22.88
N ARG A 206 5.28 8.09 -22.75
CA ARG A 206 5.11 9.45 -22.21
C ARG A 206 4.35 9.48 -20.90
N LYS A 207 3.18 8.85 -20.86
CA LYS A 207 2.32 8.81 -19.67
C LYS A 207 1.67 7.44 -19.54
N PHE A 208 1.39 7.04 -18.31
CA PHE A 208 0.80 5.75 -17.99
C PHE A 208 -0.37 5.92 -17.00
N LEU A 209 -1.47 5.23 -17.26
CA LEU A 209 -2.60 5.08 -16.34
C LEU A 209 -2.90 3.58 -16.22
N GLY A 210 -2.32 2.97 -15.19
CA GLY A 210 -2.53 1.57 -14.88
C GLY A 210 -1.82 1.18 -13.61
N ASN A 211 -1.82 -0.12 -13.34
CA ASN A 211 -1.12 -0.71 -12.20
C ASN A 211 -0.60 -2.10 -12.60
N PHE A 212 0.30 -2.69 -11.81
CA PHE A 212 0.77 -4.07 -12.01
C PHE A 212 1.44 -4.35 -13.38
N GLY A 213 1.88 -3.32 -14.11
CA GLY A 213 2.41 -3.50 -15.46
C GLY A 213 1.39 -3.28 -16.59
N VAL A 214 0.09 -3.23 -16.30
CA VAL A 214 -0.99 -3.22 -17.30
C VAL A 214 -1.87 -1.98 -17.19
N GLY A 215 -2.50 -1.56 -18.29
CA GLY A 215 -3.32 -0.36 -18.35
C GLY A 215 -3.06 0.48 -19.59
N TYR A 216 -3.40 1.77 -19.54
CA TYR A 216 -3.26 2.70 -20.65
C TYR A 216 -1.87 3.30 -20.72
N LEU A 217 -1.29 3.34 -21.92
CA LEU A 217 0.02 3.91 -22.20
C LEU A 217 -0.09 4.94 -23.32
N GLN A 218 0.15 6.21 -23.01
CA GLN A 218 0.35 7.24 -24.02
C GLN A 218 1.81 7.24 -24.47
N THR A 219 2.02 7.16 -25.78
CA THR A 219 3.33 7.28 -26.42
C THR A 219 3.37 8.51 -27.34
N ASP A 220 4.49 8.71 -28.01
CA ASP A 220 4.63 9.60 -29.17
C ASP A 220 3.76 9.20 -30.37
N GLU A 221 3.56 7.90 -30.59
CA GLU A 221 2.80 7.36 -31.72
C GLU A 221 1.30 7.14 -31.45
N GLY A 222 0.83 7.36 -30.22
CA GLY A 222 -0.58 7.30 -29.88
C GLY A 222 -0.87 6.68 -28.52
N LEU A 223 -2.13 6.27 -28.34
CA LEU A 223 -2.60 5.61 -27.12
C LEU A 223 -2.62 4.10 -27.34
N TYR A 224 -2.07 3.37 -26.38
CA TYR A 224 -1.99 1.92 -26.36
C TYR A 224 -2.57 1.37 -25.05
N ILE A 225 -2.96 0.10 -25.07
CA ILE A 225 -3.30 -0.66 -23.86
C ILE A 225 -2.22 -1.72 -23.67
N ILE A 226 -1.54 -1.71 -22.53
CA ILE A 226 -0.66 -2.80 -22.12
C ILE A 226 -1.55 -3.94 -21.61
N THR A 227 -1.67 -5.01 -22.39
CA THR A 227 -2.52 -6.16 -22.08
C THR A 227 -1.78 -7.25 -21.31
N GLU A 228 -0.45 -7.28 -21.36
CA GLU A 228 0.36 -8.16 -20.54
C GLU A 228 1.73 -7.54 -20.28
N PHE A 229 2.17 -7.63 -19.03
CA PHE A 229 3.52 -7.31 -18.60
C PHE A 229 4.18 -8.57 -18.07
N ARG A 230 5.35 -8.92 -18.63
CA ARG A 230 6.07 -10.15 -18.32
C ARG A 230 7.52 -9.87 -17.97
N THR A 231 7.97 -10.45 -16.88
CA THR A 231 9.38 -10.57 -16.46
C THR A 231 9.71 -12.04 -16.17
N SER A 232 10.96 -12.34 -15.78
CA SER A 232 11.32 -13.68 -15.27
C SER A 232 10.57 -14.02 -13.97
N SER A 233 10.38 -13.01 -13.14
CA SER A 233 9.69 -13.00 -11.84
C SER A 233 8.20 -13.23 -11.82
N TYR A 234 7.58 -12.54 -12.77
CA TYR A 234 6.29 -11.92 -12.55
C TYR A 234 5.61 -11.76 -13.90
N THR A 235 4.34 -12.14 -13.99
CA THR A 235 3.50 -11.84 -15.14
C THR A 235 2.17 -11.29 -14.65
N CYS A 236 1.72 -10.18 -15.23
CA CYS A 236 0.36 -9.70 -15.09
C CYS A 236 -0.28 -9.66 -16.48
N ARG A 237 -1.42 -10.34 -16.63
CA ARG A 237 -2.12 -10.48 -17.89
C ARG A 237 -3.57 -10.04 -17.74
N VAL A 238 -4.02 -9.18 -18.65
CA VAL A 238 -5.44 -8.84 -18.81
C VAL A 238 -6.15 -10.01 -19.49
N THR A 239 -7.07 -10.64 -18.77
CA THR A 239 -7.87 -11.77 -19.27
C THR A 239 -9.16 -11.30 -19.94
N ASP A 240 -9.76 -10.22 -19.44
CA ASP A 240 -10.96 -9.60 -19.99
C ASP A 240 -10.96 -8.08 -19.73
N ILE A 241 -11.68 -7.33 -20.57
CA ILE A 241 -11.93 -5.88 -20.35
C ILE A 241 -13.42 -5.62 -20.52
N GLN A 242 -14.04 -5.13 -19.46
CA GLN A 242 -15.47 -4.82 -19.45
C GLN A 242 -15.69 -3.32 -19.45
N VAL A 243 -16.66 -2.86 -20.24
CA VAL A 243 -17.18 -1.50 -20.16
C VAL A 243 -18.34 -1.55 -19.18
N THR A 244 -18.15 -0.96 -18.01
CA THR A 244 -19.07 -1.05 -16.87
C THR A 244 -19.47 0.35 -16.40
N ASN A 245 -20.25 0.44 -15.32
CA ASN A 245 -20.45 1.69 -14.60
C ASN A 245 -20.43 1.41 -13.09
N THR A 246 -19.36 0.74 -12.64
CA THR A 246 -19.22 0.33 -11.25
C THR A 246 -18.85 1.54 -10.40
N CYS A 247 -19.64 1.84 -9.37
CA CYS A 247 -19.42 2.98 -8.49
C CYS A 247 -19.25 2.54 -7.03
N LEU A 248 -18.28 3.12 -6.33
CA LEU A 248 -18.17 3.04 -4.87
C LEU A 248 -18.73 4.32 -4.24
N HIS A 249 -19.76 4.19 -3.41
CA HIS A 249 -20.28 5.30 -2.60
C HIS A 249 -19.38 5.54 -1.37
N THR A 250 -18.67 6.66 -1.35
CA THR A 250 -17.64 6.92 -0.33
C THR A 250 -18.11 7.74 0.87
N THR A 251 -19.33 8.29 0.81
CA THR A 251 -19.91 9.20 1.83
C THR A 251 -20.08 8.54 3.20
N GLU A 252 -20.24 7.22 3.25
CA GLU A 252 -20.45 6.47 4.50
C GLU A 252 -19.16 6.04 5.19
N PHE A 253 -18.03 6.14 4.50
CA PHE A 253 -16.74 5.79 5.07
C PHE A 253 -16.30 6.87 6.05
N LYS A 254 -15.66 6.47 7.14
CA LYS A 254 -15.07 7.40 8.12
C LYS A 254 -13.56 7.43 7.96
N LEU A 255 -12.97 8.61 8.03
CA LEU A 255 -11.52 8.76 7.97
C LEU A 255 -10.86 8.11 9.20
N MET A 256 -10.02 7.11 8.98
CA MET A 256 -9.34 6.35 10.03
C MET A 256 -8.35 7.24 10.81
N GLU A 257 -7.74 8.21 10.12
CA GLU A 257 -6.85 9.22 10.68
C GLU A 257 -7.47 9.96 11.85
N ASN A 258 -8.76 10.29 11.79
CA ASN A 258 -9.42 11.05 12.85
C ASN A 258 -9.43 10.26 14.16
N GLU A 259 -9.76 8.96 14.11
CA GLU A 259 -9.77 8.09 15.28
C GLU A 259 -8.33 7.82 15.77
N PHE A 260 -7.40 7.56 14.84
CA PHE A 260 -5.99 7.35 15.17
C PHE A 260 -5.39 8.56 15.87
N ILE A 261 -5.54 9.76 15.29
CA ILE A 261 -4.99 10.99 15.84
C ILE A 261 -5.63 11.32 17.18
N GLN A 262 -6.95 11.13 17.34
CA GLN A 262 -7.62 11.32 18.62
C GLN A 262 -7.02 10.41 19.70
N LYS A 263 -6.95 9.10 19.44
CA LYS A 263 -6.38 8.12 20.39
C LYS A 263 -4.92 8.41 20.75
N GLN A 264 -4.11 8.78 19.76
CA GLN A 264 -2.71 9.14 19.99
C GLN A 264 -2.57 10.44 20.78
N THR A 265 -3.43 11.43 20.53
CA THR A 265 -3.47 12.69 21.29
C THR A 265 -3.81 12.40 22.76
N GLU A 266 -4.83 11.60 23.03
CA GLU A 266 -5.20 11.20 24.39
C GLU A 266 -4.08 10.41 25.10
N ALA A 267 -3.41 9.52 24.37
CA ALA A 267 -2.28 8.75 24.90
C ALA A 267 -1.09 9.67 25.27
N VAL A 268 -0.76 10.63 24.40
CA VAL A 268 0.29 11.63 24.66
C VAL A 268 -0.08 12.50 25.86
N GLN A 269 -1.34 12.96 25.98
CA GLN A 269 -1.79 13.73 27.14
C GLN A 269 -1.66 12.95 28.45
N LYS A 270 -2.10 11.69 28.48
CA LYS A 270 -1.92 10.80 29.65
C LYS A 270 -0.44 10.59 29.98
N GLN A 271 0.41 10.46 28.96
CA GLN A 271 1.85 10.34 29.14
C GLN A 271 2.45 11.63 29.73
N LYS A 272 2.05 12.82 29.27
CA LYS A 272 2.52 14.10 29.83
C LYS A 272 2.13 14.26 31.30
N GLN A 273 0.87 14.00 31.66
CA GLN A 273 0.40 14.02 33.05
C GLN A 273 1.13 13.01 33.95
N LYS A 274 1.50 11.84 33.40
CA LYS A 274 2.33 10.86 34.12
C LYS A 274 3.73 11.42 34.34
N LEU A 275 4.37 11.94 33.31
CA LEU A 275 5.72 12.51 33.39
C LEU A 275 5.80 13.73 34.32
N GLU A 276 4.76 14.55 34.40
CA GLU A 276 4.65 15.67 35.35
C GLU A 276 4.60 15.17 36.80
N ARG A 277 3.81 14.12 37.09
CA ARG A 277 3.79 13.47 38.40
C ARG A 277 5.13 12.81 38.74
N ASP A 278 5.72 12.11 37.78
CA ASP A 278 7.04 11.48 37.93
C ASP A 278 8.13 12.54 38.19
N ALA A 279 8.02 13.72 37.55
CA ALA A 279 8.93 14.86 37.75
C ALA A 279 8.78 15.46 39.16
N ALA A 280 7.55 15.64 39.65
CA ALA A 280 7.29 16.13 41.00
C ALA A 280 7.77 15.16 42.09
N GLY A 281 7.83 13.86 41.79
CA GLY A 281 8.31 12.81 42.69
C GLY A 281 9.82 12.56 42.65
N VAL A 282 10.60 13.32 41.86
CA VAL A 282 12.05 13.11 41.76
C VAL A 282 12.73 13.49 43.07
N SER A 283 13.42 12.52 43.69
CA SER A 283 14.16 12.72 44.93
C SER A 283 15.27 11.67 45.09
N GLY A 284 16.20 11.90 46.01
CA GLY A 284 17.26 10.97 46.37
C GLY A 284 18.54 11.06 45.50
N ASN A 285 19.42 10.07 45.70
CA ASN A 285 20.81 10.09 45.20
C ASN A 285 20.96 10.01 43.67
N CYS A 286 19.91 9.59 42.94
CA CYS A 286 19.89 9.48 41.47
C CYS A 286 18.90 10.46 40.81
N SER A 287 18.61 11.57 41.50
CA SER A 287 17.64 12.57 41.07
C SER A 287 18.04 13.26 39.75
N ASN A 288 19.33 13.45 39.50
CA ASN A 288 19.83 14.07 38.27
C ASN A 288 19.59 13.19 37.04
N GLU A 289 19.95 11.91 37.10
CA GLU A 289 19.73 10.95 36.00
C GLU A 289 18.24 10.72 35.76
N GLN A 290 17.45 10.68 36.83
CA GLN A 290 16.00 10.56 36.74
C GLN A 290 15.36 11.80 36.09
N SER A 291 15.79 13.01 36.48
CA SER A 291 15.34 14.26 35.87
C SER A 291 15.71 14.33 34.38
N ALA A 292 16.92 13.92 34.01
CA ALA A 292 17.36 13.90 32.62
C ALA A 292 16.51 12.95 31.75
N LEU A 293 16.22 11.74 32.24
CA LEU A 293 15.34 10.79 31.55
C LEU A 293 13.92 11.32 31.41
N ILE A 294 13.36 11.92 32.46
CA ILE A 294 12.01 12.50 32.44
C ILE A 294 11.95 13.69 31.48
N GLY A 295 12.92 14.60 31.53
CA GLY A 295 13.01 15.75 30.63
C GLY A 295 13.08 15.33 29.16
N PHE A 296 13.90 14.31 28.85
CA PHE A 296 13.94 13.73 27.51
C PHE A 296 12.58 13.17 27.08
N LYS A 297 11.91 12.42 27.95
CA LYS A 297 10.56 11.87 27.67
C LYS A 297 9.50 12.98 27.48
N GLN A 298 9.60 14.08 28.20
CA GLN A 298 8.72 15.25 28.02
C GLN A 298 8.96 15.90 26.66
N GLU A 299 10.20 16.06 26.23
CA GLU A 299 10.53 16.59 24.91
C GLU A 299 9.99 15.68 23.79
N LEU A 300 10.14 14.36 23.93
CA LEU A 300 9.57 13.40 22.98
C LEU A 300 8.05 13.46 22.91
N ALA A 301 7.38 13.58 24.07
CA ALA A 301 5.93 13.74 24.11
C ALA A 301 5.49 15.04 23.40
N ARG A 302 6.23 16.15 23.58
CA ARG A 302 5.99 17.41 22.87
C ARG A 302 6.18 17.28 21.36
N LYS A 303 7.27 16.64 20.91
CA LYS A 303 7.52 16.39 19.47
C LYS A 303 6.43 15.53 18.85
N ARG A 304 5.97 14.49 19.55
CA ARG A 304 4.85 13.63 19.12
C ARG A 304 3.54 14.41 18.98
N GLU A 305 3.22 15.28 19.94
CA GLU A 305 2.03 16.13 19.87
C GLU A 305 2.07 17.08 18.66
N GLU A 306 3.22 17.70 18.39
CA GLU A 306 3.40 18.57 17.23
C GLU A 306 3.28 17.81 15.90
N ALA A 307 3.88 16.62 15.81
CA ALA A 307 3.76 15.76 14.63
C ALA A 307 2.30 15.31 14.40
N LEU A 308 1.56 14.95 15.45
CA LEU A 308 0.14 14.62 15.36
C LEU A 308 -0.70 15.82 14.90
N ARG A 309 -0.35 17.04 15.31
CA ARG A 309 -1.03 18.26 14.84
C ARG A 309 -0.82 18.47 13.34
N GLN A 310 0.40 18.25 12.84
CA GLN A 310 0.70 18.38 11.41
C GLN A 310 0.04 17.27 10.59
N ALA A 311 -0.04 16.05 11.12
CA ALA A 311 -0.73 14.93 10.47
C ALA A 311 -2.25 15.16 10.30
N LYS A 312 -2.87 16.12 11.02
CA LYS A 312 -4.27 16.51 10.81
C LYS A 312 -4.50 17.33 9.54
N THR A 313 -3.49 18.06 9.07
CA THR A 313 -3.65 19.09 8.03
C THR A 313 -3.11 18.68 6.67
N GLY A 314 -2.43 17.54 6.55
CA GLY A 314 -1.86 17.05 5.30
C GLY A 314 -1.74 15.53 5.27
N ASN A 315 -1.35 14.99 4.11
CA ASN A 315 -1.21 13.57 3.83
C ASN A 315 0.25 13.25 3.47
N THR A 316 0.82 12.15 3.93
CA THR A 316 2.21 11.75 3.65
C THR A 316 2.50 11.60 2.16
N TYR A 317 1.49 11.29 1.33
CA TYR A 317 1.65 11.22 -0.12
C TYR A 317 1.74 12.58 -0.82
N GLN A 318 1.33 13.65 -0.14
CA GLN A 318 1.21 15.00 -0.73
C GLN A 318 2.10 16.04 -0.03
N ASP A 319 2.47 15.80 1.23
CA ASP A 319 3.21 16.75 2.06
C ASP A 319 4.45 16.10 2.69
N VAL A 320 5.63 16.52 2.20
CA VAL A 320 6.93 16.08 2.69
C VAL A 320 7.13 16.43 4.17
N ASN A 321 6.54 17.52 4.66
CA ASN A 321 6.64 17.89 6.07
C ASN A 321 5.84 16.93 6.95
N VAL A 322 4.64 16.52 6.53
CA VAL A 322 3.86 15.49 7.24
C VAL A 322 4.63 14.17 7.25
N GLN A 323 5.25 13.79 6.13
CA GLN A 323 6.09 12.60 6.04
C GLN A 323 7.27 12.64 7.01
N ARG A 324 8.02 13.75 7.05
CA ARG A 324 9.15 13.94 7.97
C ARG A 324 8.71 13.89 9.42
N SER A 325 7.60 14.54 9.75
CA SER A 325 7.08 14.60 11.12
C SER A 325 6.61 13.25 11.63
N LEU A 326 5.92 12.45 10.79
CA LEU A 326 5.57 11.08 11.15
C LEU A 326 6.79 10.16 11.25
N GLN A 327 7.78 10.30 10.35
CA GLN A 327 9.05 9.55 10.44
C GLN A 327 9.81 9.86 11.73
N ALA A 328 9.84 11.13 12.16
CA ALA A 328 10.50 11.54 13.39
C ALA A 328 9.87 10.88 14.64
N MET A 329 8.57 10.55 14.62
CA MET A 329 7.93 9.82 15.72
C MET A 329 8.42 8.37 15.86
N MET A 330 8.95 7.80 14.77
CA MET A 330 9.39 6.41 14.68
C MET A 330 10.92 6.26 14.69
N ASP A 331 11.67 7.35 14.85
CA ASP A 331 13.12 7.33 14.70
C ASP A 331 13.80 6.37 15.71
N PRO A 332 14.49 5.31 15.24
CA PRO A 332 15.24 4.39 16.10
C PRO A 332 16.27 5.09 16.99
N LEU A 333 16.84 6.21 16.54
CA LEU A 333 17.81 7.01 17.31
C LEU A 333 17.21 7.47 18.64
N THR A 334 15.95 7.90 18.63
CA THR A 334 15.23 8.32 19.83
C THR A 334 15.14 7.19 20.87
N THR A 335 14.93 5.95 20.41
CA THR A 335 14.87 4.77 21.28
C THR A 335 16.22 4.46 21.90
N VAL A 336 17.31 4.60 21.13
CA VAL A 336 18.69 4.42 21.62
C VAL A 336 19.02 5.48 22.68
N GLN A 337 18.67 6.75 22.44
CA GLN A 337 18.89 7.84 23.39
C GLN A 337 18.11 7.66 24.70
N GLU A 338 16.85 7.23 24.63
CA GLU A 338 16.10 6.85 25.83
C GLU A 338 16.80 5.70 26.57
N GLY A 339 17.28 4.70 25.84
CA GLY A 339 18.06 3.57 26.37
C GLY A 339 19.29 4.03 27.13
N ILE A 340 20.09 4.95 26.56
CA ILE A 340 21.29 5.52 27.21
C ILE A 340 20.93 6.15 28.55
N LEU A 341 19.91 7.01 28.58
CA LEU A 341 19.48 7.70 29.81
C LEU A 341 18.92 6.71 30.85
N SER A 342 18.15 5.72 30.41
CA SER A 342 17.61 4.66 31.27
C SER A 342 18.72 3.79 31.88
N THR A 343 19.75 3.45 31.09
CA THR A 343 20.91 2.68 31.57
C THR A 343 21.74 3.50 32.55
N LYS A 344 21.97 4.80 32.31
CA LYS A 344 22.64 5.70 33.28
C LYS A 344 21.92 5.75 34.62
N LEU A 345 20.59 5.90 34.61
CA LEU A 345 19.79 5.84 35.84
C LEU A 345 19.91 4.48 36.54
N SER A 346 19.94 3.38 35.78
CA SER A 346 20.10 2.02 36.31
C SER A 346 21.49 1.81 36.94
N ILE A 347 22.55 2.36 36.33
CA ILE A 347 23.91 2.37 36.88
C ILE A 347 23.91 3.12 38.21
N CYS A 348 23.37 4.35 38.26
CA CYS A 348 23.30 5.12 39.51
C CYS A 348 22.58 4.34 40.61
N ARG A 349 21.42 3.75 40.31
CA ARG A 349 20.67 2.94 41.28
C ARG A 349 21.46 1.72 41.76
N ALA A 350 22.20 1.06 40.87
CA ALA A 350 23.06 -0.07 41.24
C ALA A 350 24.24 0.37 42.14
N MET A 351 24.82 1.56 41.90
CA MET A 351 25.87 2.15 42.74
C MET A 351 25.40 2.48 44.16
N HIS A 352 24.11 2.69 44.37
CA HIS A 352 23.53 2.92 45.70
C HIS A 352 22.81 1.69 46.27
N SER A 353 22.93 0.53 45.63
CA SER A 353 22.36 -0.72 46.12
C SER A 353 23.35 -1.50 46.99
N ASN A 354 22.83 -2.19 48.02
CA ASN A 354 23.60 -3.07 48.90
C ASN A 354 23.58 -4.54 48.43
N SER A 355 23.43 -4.79 47.12
CA SER A 355 23.36 -6.14 46.57
C SER A 355 24.74 -6.78 46.47
N SER A 356 24.85 -8.07 46.81
CA SER A 356 26.06 -8.88 46.62
C SER A 356 26.44 -9.07 45.14
N LYS A 357 25.51 -8.89 44.20
CA LYS A 357 25.74 -8.95 42.75
C LYS A 357 25.96 -7.57 42.11
N ARG A 358 26.24 -6.55 42.91
CA ARG A 358 26.36 -5.17 42.45
C ARG A 358 27.40 -5.00 41.35
N GLU A 359 28.58 -5.58 41.52
CA GLU A 359 29.72 -5.39 40.59
C GLU A 359 29.46 -6.05 39.23
N GLU A 360 28.94 -7.27 39.23
CA GLU A 360 28.50 -7.98 38.01
C GLU A 360 27.43 -7.17 37.26
N LYS A 361 26.42 -6.66 37.99
CA LYS A 361 25.37 -5.83 37.42
C LYS A 361 25.89 -4.51 36.85
N LEU A 362 26.81 -3.85 37.56
CA LEU A 362 27.44 -2.61 37.09
C LEU A 362 28.27 -2.84 35.82
N ASN A 363 29.02 -3.93 35.75
CA ASN A 363 29.79 -4.29 34.56
C ASN A 363 28.87 -4.54 33.36
N CYS A 364 27.79 -5.31 33.54
CA CYS A 364 26.80 -5.52 32.47
C CYS A 364 26.21 -4.20 31.99
N LEU A 365 25.73 -3.35 32.90
CA LEU A 365 25.10 -2.08 32.55
C LEU A 365 26.07 -1.10 31.88
N THR A 366 27.35 -1.10 32.29
CA THR A 366 28.39 -0.27 31.69
C THR A 366 28.72 -0.71 30.27
N ASN A 367 28.81 -2.03 30.03
CA ASN A 367 28.97 -2.58 28.68
C ASN A 367 27.76 -2.22 27.80
N GLN A 368 26.55 -2.39 28.32
CA GLN A 368 25.31 -2.01 27.63
C GLN A 368 25.29 -0.51 27.27
N LEU A 369 25.75 0.36 28.17
CA LEU A 369 25.86 1.80 27.93
C LEU A 369 26.86 2.11 26.81
N SER A 370 28.01 1.42 26.80
CA SER A 370 29.02 1.56 25.75
C SER A 370 28.47 1.16 24.37
N GLU A 371 27.79 0.01 24.29
CA GLU A 371 27.15 -0.46 23.05
C GLU A 371 26.10 0.52 22.54
N LEU A 372 25.22 1.03 23.43
CA LEU A 372 24.21 2.02 23.08
C LEU A 372 24.84 3.34 22.59
N THR A 373 25.91 3.79 23.22
CA THR A 373 26.61 5.04 22.84
C THR A 373 27.27 4.89 21.46
N GLN A 374 27.91 3.74 21.20
CA GLN A 374 28.46 3.44 19.87
C GLN A 374 27.37 3.37 18.80
N LEU A 375 26.22 2.78 19.13
CA LEU A 375 25.06 2.70 18.24
C LEU A 375 24.51 4.10 17.91
N GLU A 376 24.43 4.99 18.90
CA GLU A 376 24.00 6.38 18.72
C GLU A 376 24.90 7.13 17.72
N VAL A 377 26.22 7.01 17.87
CA VAL A 377 27.21 7.64 16.97
C VAL A 377 27.04 7.12 15.54
N GLN A 378 26.88 5.81 15.37
CA GLN A 378 26.67 5.22 14.04
C GLN A 378 25.37 5.69 13.39
N MET A 379 24.29 5.84 14.17
CA MET A 379 23.02 6.37 13.66
C MET A 379 23.12 7.85 13.25
N LYS A 380 23.78 8.69 14.05
CA LYS A 380 24.03 10.10 13.68
C LYS A 380 24.88 10.23 12.41
N ALA A 381 25.84 9.32 12.21
CA ALA A 381 26.63 9.27 10.98
C ALA A 381 25.77 8.89 9.75
N LEU A 382 24.76 8.01 9.92
CA LEU A 382 23.80 7.71 8.85
C LEU A 382 22.94 8.92 8.50
N ASP A 383 22.50 9.70 9.49
CA ASP A 383 21.74 10.93 9.26
C ASP A 383 22.60 11.96 8.49
N ALA A 384 23.88 12.11 8.83
CA ALA A 384 24.81 12.98 8.11
C ALA A 384 25.14 12.47 6.69
N ARG A 385 25.15 11.16 6.47
CA ARG A 385 25.41 10.55 5.16
C ARG A 385 24.23 10.66 4.21
N TYR A 386 23.01 10.60 4.74
CA TYR A 386 21.76 10.57 3.97
C TYR A 386 20.88 11.80 4.23
N VAL A 387 21.49 12.98 4.40
CA VAL A 387 20.80 14.25 4.72
C VAL A 387 19.64 14.55 3.76
N ASN A 388 19.81 14.24 2.46
CA ASN A 388 18.81 14.51 1.42
C ASN A 388 17.89 13.31 1.14
N GLU A 389 18.08 12.17 1.82
CA GLU A 389 17.34 10.93 1.61
C GLU A 389 16.78 10.41 2.97
N PRO A 390 15.87 11.14 3.65
CA PRO A 390 15.44 10.82 5.01
C PRO A 390 14.82 9.42 5.16
N GLY A 391 14.09 8.94 4.14
CA GLY A 391 13.54 7.58 4.14
C GLY A 391 14.63 6.49 4.12
N LYS A 392 15.74 6.73 3.41
CA LYS A 392 16.89 5.82 3.37
C LYS A 392 17.69 5.87 4.67
N ALA A 393 17.88 7.07 5.23
CA ALA A 393 18.47 7.24 6.55
C ALA A 393 17.71 6.42 7.60
N TYR A 394 16.38 6.55 7.62
CA TYR A 394 15.50 5.78 8.50
C TYR A 394 15.62 4.26 8.30
N ALA A 395 15.60 3.79 7.05
CA ALA A 395 15.70 2.36 6.74
C ALA A 395 17.04 1.76 7.22
N GLU A 396 18.16 2.45 6.97
CA GLU A 396 19.48 2.02 7.42
C GLU A 396 19.62 2.08 8.95
N LYS A 397 19.08 3.12 9.61
CA LYS A 397 19.01 3.19 11.08
C LYS A 397 18.22 2.03 11.67
N SER A 398 17.07 1.70 11.08
CA SER A 398 16.21 0.59 11.53
C SER A 398 16.93 -0.76 11.40
N LYS A 399 17.61 -0.99 10.27
CA LYS A 399 18.43 -2.18 10.04
C LYS A 399 19.55 -2.29 11.07
N LEU A 400 20.29 -1.20 11.29
CA LEU A 400 21.38 -1.15 12.26
C LEU A 400 20.88 -1.43 13.69
N TYR A 401 19.74 -0.83 14.07
CA TYR A 401 19.12 -1.05 15.39
C TYR A 401 18.77 -2.52 15.61
N LEU A 402 18.16 -3.18 14.62
CA LEU A 402 17.77 -4.59 14.73
C LEU A 402 18.99 -5.52 14.83
N GLN A 403 20.09 -5.20 14.13
CA GLN A 403 21.31 -5.99 14.15
C GLN A 403 22.11 -5.85 15.45
N LYS A 404 22.15 -4.64 16.02
CA LYS A 404 23.03 -4.29 17.15
C LYS A 404 22.25 -3.99 18.43
N LYS A 405 21.01 -4.46 18.54
CA LYS A 405 20.21 -4.23 19.74
C LYS A 405 20.88 -4.88 20.95
N PRO A 406 21.28 -4.11 21.98
CA PRO A 406 21.93 -4.67 23.15
C PRO A 406 21.02 -5.66 23.87
N MET A 407 21.60 -6.73 24.40
CA MET A 407 20.89 -7.62 25.32
C MET A 407 20.56 -6.85 26.61
N LYS A 408 19.39 -7.13 27.20
CA LYS A 408 19.01 -6.53 28.49
C LYS A 408 19.81 -7.20 29.60
N CYS A 409 20.45 -6.40 30.46
CA CYS A 409 20.97 -6.88 31.73
C CYS A 409 19.78 -7.31 32.63
N GLY A 410 19.75 -8.59 33.00
CA GLY A 410 18.73 -9.21 33.85
C GLY A 410 18.94 -8.96 35.34
#